data_AF-A0A3M1AE02-F1
#
_entry.id   AF-A0A3M1AE02-F1
#
_cell.length_a   1.000
_cell.length_b   1.000
_cell.length_c   1.000
_cell.angle_alpha   90.00
_cell.angle_beta   90.00
_cell.angle_gamma   90.00
#
_symmetry.space_group_name_H-M   'P 1'
#
loop_
_entity.id
_entity.type
_entity.pdbx_description
1 polymer ?
#
loop_
_entity_poly.entity_id
_entity_poly.type
_entity_poly.pdbx_seq_one_letter_code
_entity_poly.pdbx_strand_id
1 'polypeptide(L)'
;MTTKPRARKFRIRRSGEAGAAPTPGAAARARHAAATGATGEANPLDSGHDDGLGSRPFPTAASAASTAAGGAGRGSERGAAHLSTPAEMSAEAEIDAIRREGLTGRQLRMARRVAQRHGLSPVSDFDAVRLLRRQGIDPFERSNMLELVVPGRGAEAEAEPKLPQTVKPAPVPSTEVLAEDQRAAEIMRMQRDIVRRRRRKIAQLVTRLFFFVVLPTIIAGYYYFAIATPMYETNTEFVIQKADSPGASQLGGLFRGTGFATSQDSITVQGYLQSRDAMLRLDQDMNFRRHFSDPAIDPLQRLDPNASMEDAYRLYRRVVKVGYDPTEGVVKMRVIAPDPQLSVAFSEKLIEYAEEQVDKLTQRLREDQMRGAREAFKEAEAKMIAAQKKVQELQEKLGVFDPAAESGALLSQITAFETQLHQKRLELQQLLDNPRPNQARVDGVKGDIRRLEALVAELRAQMTDSGADSASLAQVTGQLRLAETELQTRQLMMTQALQQLEAARMEANRQTRFLSMGVRPVAPDEATYPRALENTVLALVVFAGIYLMLSLTASVLREQVSG
;
A
#
# COMPACT_ATOMS: atom_id res chain seq x y z
N MET A 1 45.10 -27.82 -12.04
CA MET A 1 43.71 -28.18 -12.43
C MET A 1 42.79 -27.10 -11.92
N THR A 2 42.38 -26.20 -12.80
CA THR A 2 41.67 -24.95 -12.51
C THR A 2 40.29 -25.00 -13.15
N THR A 3 39.25 -25.05 -12.33
CA THR A 3 37.85 -25.06 -12.76
C THR A 3 37.35 -23.63 -12.98
N LYS A 4 36.84 -23.35 -14.19
CA LYS A 4 36.28 -22.05 -14.61
C LYS A 4 34.84 -21.87 -14.09
N PRO A 5 34.44 -20.69 -13.60
CA PRO A 5 33.03 -20.38 -13.36
C PRO A 5 32.35 -19.87 -14.65
N ARG A 6 31.10 -20.33 -14.89
CA ARG A 6 30.20 -19.85 -15.97
C ARG A 6 29.40 -18.63 -15.50
N ALA A 7 29.47 -17.53 -16.24
CA ALA A 7 28.63 -16.34 -16.04
C ALA A 7 27.28 -16.46 -16.79
N ARG A 8 26.16 -16.10 -16.14
CA ARG A 8 24.83 -15.93 -16.76
C ARG A 8 24.64 -14.48 -17.20
N LYS A 9 24.23 -14.29 -18.46
CA LYS A 9 23.99 -12.98 -19.10
C LYS A 9 22.68 -12.35 -18.60
N PHE A 10 22.73 -11.10 -18.14
CA PHE A 10 21.57 -10.22 -18.03
C PHE A 10 21.66 -9.11 -19.09
N ARG A 11 20.52 -8.83 -19.74
CA ARG A 11 20.38 -7.92 -20.87
C ARG A 11 20.01 -6.53 -20.32
N ILE A 12 20.96 -5.59 -20.33
CA ILE A 12 20.73 -4.18 -20.00
C ILE A 12 20.44 -3.45 -21.31
N ARG A 13 19.31 -2.75 -21.40
CA ARG A 13 19.07 -1.75 -22.46
C ARG A 13 19.60 -0.40 -22.00
N ARG A 14 20.47 0.18 -22.80
CA ARG A 14 20.93 1.58 -22.73
C ARG A 14 20.54 2.28 -24.04
N SER A 15 19.88 3.42 -23.91
CA SER A 15 19.71 4.48 -24.91
C SER A 15 19.32 5.71 -24.07
N GLY A 16 19.87 6.89 -24.21
CA GLY A 16 20.78 7.49 -25.19
C GLY A 16 20.73 8.99 -24.87
N GLU A 17 21.90 9.61 -24.92
CA GLU A 17 22.27 10.93 -24.39
C GLU A 17 21.91 12.07 -25.37
N ALA A 18 21.56 13.26 -24.84
CA ALA A 18 21.80 14.55 -25.48
C ALA A 18 21.62 15.68 -24.45
N GLY A 19 22.69 16.43 -24.19
CA GLY A 19 22.76 17.47 -23.16
C GLY A 19 22.45 18.89 -23.65
N ALA A 20 22.41 19.83 -22.71
CA ALA A 20 22.96 21.18 -22.77
C ALA A 20 22.60 21.94 -21.47
N ALA A 21 23.58 22.64 -20.91
CA ALA A 21 23.47 23.52 -19.74
C ALA A 21 23.26 25.00 -20.20
N PRO A 22 23.22 26.05 -19.32
CA PRO A 22 22.02 26.89 -19.16
C PRO A 22 22.23 28.41 -19.35
N THR A 23 21.17 29.19 -18.99
CA THR A 23 21.03 30.66 -18.72
C THR A 23 20.87 31.66 -19.89
N PRO A 24 20.34 32.89 -19.67
CA PRO A 24 19.38 33.41 -18.66
C PRO A 24 18.28 34.37 -19.23
N GLY A 25 17.34 34.84 -18.39
CA GLY A 25 16.88 36.25 -18.44
C GLY A 25 15.39 36.59 -18.62
N ALA A 26 14.90 37.37 -17.64
CA ALA A 26 14.01 38.54 -17.77
C ALA A 26 12.47 38.39 -17.88
N ALA A 27 11.83 38.74 -16.75
CA ALA A 27 10.99 39.94 -16.56
C ALA A 27 9.48 39.96 -16.91
N ALA A 28 8.81 40.83 -16.13
CA ALA A 28 7.46 41.42 -16.23
C ALA A 28 6.31 40.59 -15.63
N ARG A 29 5.75 40.92 -14.44
CA ARG A 29 4.93 42.08 -14.02
C ARG A 29 3.68 42.35 -14.86
N ALA A 30 2.51 42.06 -14.27
CA ALA A 30 1.27 42.89 -14.25
C ALA A 30 0.25 42.12 -13.37
N ARG A 31 -0.11 42.52 -12.15
CA ARG A 31 -0.95 43.64 -11.67
C ARG A 31 -2.38 43.71 -12.21
N HIS A 32 -3.30 43.56 -11.25
CA HIS A 32 -4.60 44.25 -11.05
C HIS A 32 -5.82 43.94 -11.91
N ALA A 33 -6.89 43.46 -11.25
CA ALA A 33 -8.12 44.20 -10.89
C ALA A 33 -8.99 43.22 -10.05
N ALA A 34 -9.50 43.43 -8.84
CA ALA A 34 -10.15 44.56 -8.14
C ALA A 34 -11.49 45.00 -8.75
N ALA A 35 -12.59 44.52 -8.16
CA ALA A 35 -13.92 45.18 -8.03
C ALA A 35 -14.93 44.14 -7.46
N THR A 36 -15.33 44.22 -6.17
CA THR A 36 -16.58 44.86 -5.66
C THR A 36 -17.86 44.22 -6.22
N GLY A 37 -18.87 43.80 -5.48
CA GLY A 37 -19.30 44.02 -4.10
C GLY A 37 -20.85 44.04 -4.07
N ALA A 38 -21.44 43.80 -2.88
CA ALA A 38 -22.84 44.04 -2.47
C ALA A 38 -23.85 42.87 -2.63
N THR A 39 -24.23 42.20 -1.52
CA THR A 39 -25.44 42.36 -0.66
C THR A 39 -26.63 41.52 -1.15
N GLY A 40 -27.36 40.71 -0.37
CA GLY A 40 -27.41 40.40 1.06
C GLY A 40 -28.45 39.28 1.31
N GLU A 41 -28.48 38.77 2.56
CA GLU A 41 -29.58 38.07 3.30
C GLU A 41 -30.41 36.95 2.59
N ALA A 42 -30.73 35.76 3.13
CA ALA A 42 -30.50 35.06 4.39
C ALA A 42 -30.92 33.57 4.18
N ASN A 43 -30.17 32.62 4.80
CA ASN A 43 -30.45 31.26 5.34
C ASN A 43 -31.59 30.35 4.79
N PRO A 44 -31.62 29.02 5.10
CA PRO A 44 -30.58 28.00 5.33
C PRO A 44 -30.81 26.73 4.46
N LEU A 45 -29.85 25.79 4.47
CA LEU A 45 -29.87 24.46 3.85
C LEU A 45 -29.46 24.43 2.37
N ASP A 46 -28.60 23.45 2.10
CA ASP A 46 -28.13 22.98 0.79
C ASP A 46 -26.90 23.68 0.21
N SER A 47 -25.72 23.23 0.65
CA SER A 47 -24.48 23.42 -0.10
C SER A 47 -23.81 22.06 -0.27
N GLY A 48 -23.95 21.53 -1.49
CA GLY A 48 -23.46 20.24 -1.91
C GLY A 48 -21.95 20.05 -1.76
N HIS A 49 -21.59 18.79 -1.51
CA HIS A 49 -20.28 18.27 -1.87
C HIS A 49 -20.42 17.48 -3.16
N ASP A 50 -19.67 17.96 -4.15
CA ASP A 50 -19.28 17.27 -5.37
C ASP A 50 -18.55 15.97 -5.00
N ASP A 51 -19.16 14.84 -5.31
CA ASP A 51 -18.70 13.48 -4.99
C ASP A 51 -17.73 12.91 -6.04
N GLY A 52 -17.10 13.78 -6.85
CA GLY A 52 -15.85 13.46 -7.56
C GLY A 52 -15.96 12.34 -8.61
N LEU A 53 -17.17 11.97 -8.99
CA LEU A 53 -17.46 10.96 -9.99
C LEU A 53 -18.12 11.62 -11.20
N GLY A 54 -17.27 12.05 -12.13
CA GLY A 54 -17.71 12.48 -13.46
C GLY A 54 -18.53 11.40 -14.17
N SER A 55 -19.33 11.83 -15.15
CA SER A 55 -20.33 11.06 -15.87
C SER A 55 -19.77 9.81 -16.59
N ARG A 56 -19.71 8.67 -15.90
CA ARG A 56 -19.49 7.35 -16.49
C ARG A 56 -20.53 6.37 -15.96
N PRO A 57 -21.43 5.82 -16.80
CA PRO A 57 -22.39 4.83 -16.34
C PRO A 57 -21.74 3.44 -16.19
N PHE A 58 -21.95 2.81 -15.03
CA PHE A 58 -21.69 1.39 -14.78
C PHE A 58 -22.88 0.54 -15.23
N PRO A 59 -22.67 -0.67 -15.78
CA PRO A 59 -23.74 -1.58 -16.11
C PRO A 59 -23.95 -2.57 -14.95
N THR A 60 -25.12 -2.57 -14.33
CA THR A 60 -25.85 -3.79 -13.92
C THR A 60 -27.16 -3.40 -13.24
N ALA A 61 -28.29 -3.77 -13.86
CA ALA A 61 -29.48 -4.36 -13.25
C ALA A 61 -30.69 -4.18 -14.19
N ALA A 62 -31.24 -5.29 -14.66
CA ALA A 62 -32.61 -5.41 -15.14
C ALA A 62 -33.59 -5.11 -13.97
N SER A 63 -34.87 -4.81 -14.09
CA SER A 63 -35.89 -4.79 -15.15
C SER A 63 -37.14 -4.22 -14.47
N ALA A 64 -37.98 -3.43 -15.16
CA ALA A 64 -39.44 -3.55 -15.14
C ALA A 64 -40.09 -2.43 -15.95
N ALA A 65 -41.06 -2.81 -16.80
CA ALA A 65 -42.31 -2.13 -17.18
C ALA A 65 -42.28 -0.63 -17.55
N SER A 66 -43.04 -0.10 -18.51
CA SER A 66 -43.98 -0.59 -19.51
C SER A 66 -44.31 0.62 -20.40
N THR A 67 -44.83 0.33 -21.60
CA THR A 67 -45.74 1.15 -22.41
C THR A 67 -45.25 2.39 -23.19
N ALA A 68 -45.39 2.22 -24.52
CA ALA A 68 -46.07 3.10 -25.46
C ALA A 68 -45.33 4.31 -26.07
N ALA A 69 -44.85 4.05 -27.28
CA ALA A 69 -45.13 4.80 -28.52
C ALA A 69 -44.65 6.24 -28.68
N GLY A 70 -43.73 6.42 -29.64
CA GLY A 70 -43.81 7.54 -30.60
C GLY A 70 -42.51 8.30 -30.87
N GLY A 71 -41.93 8.07 -32.06
CA GLY A 71 -41.49 9.20 -32.89
C GLY A 71 -40.02 9.63 -32.86
N ALA A 72 -39.28 9.13 -33.85
CA ALA A 72 -38.56 9.92 -34.86
C ALA A 72 -37.30 10.75 -34.51
N GLY A 73 -36.28 10.57 -35.36
CA GLY A 73 -35.21 11.54 -35.66
C GLY A 73 -33.81 11.06 -35.28
N ARG A 74 -33.03 10.47 -36.22
CA ARG A 74 -32.03 11.16 -37.10
C ARG A 74 -30.93 11.89 -36.30
N GLY A 75 -29.62 11.68 -36.48
CA GLY A 75 -28.82 10.99 -37.50
C GLY A 75 -27.43 10.64 -36.91
N SER A 76 -26.74 9.61 -37.42
CA SER A 76 -25.88 9.64 -38.63
C SER A 76 -24.60 10.44 -38.35
N GLU A 77 -23.39 9.88 -38.29
CA GLU A 77 -22.59 9.21 -39.33
C GLU A 77 -21.28 8.71 -38.66
N ARG A 78 -20.47 7.73 -39.08
CA ARG A 78 -20.31 6.81 -40.22
C ARG A 78 -19.18 5.85 -39.84
N GLY A 79 -19.14 4.64 -40.42
CA GLY A 79 -17.86 3.94 -40.59
C GLY A 79 -17.87 2.42 -40.71
N ALA A 80 -18.56 1.83 -41.72
CA ALA A 80 -18.08 0.69 -42.54
C ALA A 80 -19.21 0.22 -43.47
N ALA A 81 -19.10 0.56 -44.76
CA ALA A 81 -20.04 0.15 -45.79
C ALA A 81 -19.75 -1.30 -46.23
N HIS A 82 -20.69 -2.22 -45.97
CA HIS A 82 -20.74 -3.50 -46.65
C HIS A 82 -21.71 -3.36 -47.82
N LEU A 83 -21.21 -3.42 -49.05
CA LEU A 83 -22.02 -3.44 -50.25
C LEU A 83 -22.73 -4.80 -50.31
N SER A 84 -24.02 -4.84 -49.96
CA SER A 84 -24.83 -6.05 -50.11
C SER A 84 -24.95 -6.42 -51.58
N THR A 85 -24.63 -7.66 -51.91
CA THR A 85 -24.73 -8.17 -53.28
C THR A 85 -26.22 -8.35 -53.67
N PRO A 86 -26.57 -8.33 -54.97
CA PRO A 86 -27.96 -8.57 -55.41
C PRO A 86 -28.57 -9.91 -54.91
N ALA A 87 -27.70 -10.89 -54.60
CA ALA A 87 -28.08 -12.18 -54.04
C ALA A 87 -28.44 -12.12 -52.54
N GLU A 88 -27.89 -11.17 -51.78
CA GLU A 88 -28.20 -10.98 -50.35
C GLU A 88 -29.54 -10.24 -50.16
N MET A 89 -29.85 -9.29 -51.05
CA MET A 89 -31.13 -8.59 -51.05
C MET A 89 -32.32 -9.50 -51.39
N SER A 90 -32.15 -10.46 -52.32
CA SER A 90 -33.19 -11.46 -52.62
C SER A 90 -33.36 -12.45 -51.47
N ALA A 91 -32.25 -12.79 -50.80
CA ALA A 91 -32.22 -13.64 -49.62
C ALA A 91 -33.04 -13.06 -48.45
N GLU A 92 -32.92 -11.77 -48.16
CA GLU A 92 -33.70 -11.09 -47.10
C GLU A 92 -35.18 -10.97 -47.48
N ALA A 93 -35.48 -10.67 -48.75
CA ALA A 93 -36.86 -10.60 -49.23
C ALA A 93 -37.60 -11.96 -49.13
N GLU A 94 -36.91 -13.07 -49.41
CA GLU A 94 -37.45 -14.42 -49.23
C GLU A 94 -37.72 -14.74 -47.74
N ILE A 95 -36.83 -14.34 -46.83
CA ILE A 95 -37.00 -14.54 -45.38
C ILE A 95 -38.19 -13.73 -44.86
N ASP A 96 -38.37 -12.49 -45.32
CA ASP A 96 -39.50 -11.64 -44.93
C ASP A 96 -40.84 -12.13 -45.51
N ALA A 97 -40.83 -12.82 -46.66
CA ALA A 97 -42.01 -13.51 -47.18
C ALA A 97 -42.39 -14.69 -46.27
N ILE A 98 -41.41 -15.53 -45.88
CA ILE A 98 -41.64 -16.67 -44.98
C ILE A 98 -42.09 -16.18 -43.58
N ARG A 99 -41.60 -15.04 -43.11
CA ARG A 99 -42.06 -14.45 -41.84
C ARG A 99 -43.55 -14.06 -41.89
N ARG A 100 -44.03 -13.59 -43.05
CA ARG A 100 -45.44 -13.23 -43.26
C ARG A 100 -46.38 -14.44 -43.36
N GLU A 101 -45.85 -15.64 -43.57
CA GLU A 101 -46.65 -16.88 -43.57
C GLU A 101 -47.10 -17.32 -42.17
N GLY A 102 -46.58 -16.71 -41.09
CA GLY A 102 -47.10 -16.93 -39.73
C GLY A 102 -46.81 -18.33 -39.16
N LEU A 103 -45.69 -18.95 -39.56
CA LEU A 103 -45.27 -20.26 -39.07
C LEU A 103 -45.14 -20.31 -37.54
N THR A 104 -45.66 -21.37 -36.93
CA THR A 104 -45.57 -21.55 -35.47
C THR A 104 -44.13 -21.87 -35.05
N GLY A 105 -43.75 -21.49 -33.82
CA GLY A 105 -42.40 -21.78 -33.31
C GLY A 105 -42.04 -23.28 -33.27
N ARG A 106 -43.04 -24.18 -33.24
CA ARG A 106 -42.83 -25.63 -33.35
C ARG A 106 -42.43 -26.05 -34.77
N GLN A 107 -43.08 -25.49 -35.79
CA GLN A 107 -42.79 -25.74 -37.20
C GLN A 107 -41.39 -25.26 -37.58
N LEU A 108 -41.00 -24.08 -37.11
CA LEU A 108 -39.66 -23.52 -37.30
C LEU A 108 -38.55 -24.43 -36.75
N ARG A 109 -38.73 -24.93 -35.51
CA ARG A 109 -37.78 -25.90 -34.91
C ARG A 109 -37.75 -27.25 -35.63
N MET A 110 -38.87 -27.68 -36.23
CA MET A 110 -38.90 -28.89 -37.07
C MET A 110 -38.13 -28.66 -38.37
N ALA A 111 -38.36 -27.54 -39.06
CA ALA A 111 -37.65 -27.19 -40.28
C ALA A 111 -36.13 -27.10 -40.05
N ARG A 112 -35.68 -26.50 -38.94
CA ARG A 112 -34.24 -26.50 -38.57
C ARG A 112 -33.67 -27.92 -38.43
N ARG A 113 -34.42 -28.84 -37.82
CA ARG A 113 -33.99 -30.23 -37.62
C ARG A 113 -33.94 -31.01 -38.93
N VAL A 114 -34.91 -30.79 -39.82
CA VAL A 114 -34.93 -31.39 -41.17
C VAL A 114 -33.77 -30.84 -41.99
N ALA A 115 -33.52 -29.53 -41.94
CA ALA A 115 -32.38 -28.89 -42.62
C ALA A 115 -31.04 -29.50 -42.16
N GLN A 116 -30.84 -29.69 -40.85
CA GLN A 116 -29.64 -30.34 -40.31
C GLN A 116 -29.50 -31.80 -40.78
N ARG A 117 -30.60 -32.56 -40.88
CA ARG A 117 -30.57 -33.94 -41.43
C ARG A 117 -30.17 -33.98 -42.89
N HIS A 118 -30.53 -32.96 -43.67
CA HIS A 118 -30.11 -32.79 -45.06
C HIS A 118 -28.76 -32.07 -45.20
N GLY A 119 -27.99 -31.93 -44.11
CA GLY A 119 -26.64 -31.35 -44.13
C GLY A 119 -26.58 -29.83 -44.31
N LEU A 120 -27.71 -29.13 -44.17
CA LEU A 120 -27.79 -27.67 -44.28
C LEU A 120 -27.50 -27.00 -42.94
N SER A 121 -26.75 -25.90 -42.97
CA SER A 121 -26.38 -25.10 -41.80
C SER A 121 -27.06 -23.73 -41.81
N PRO A 122 -28.33 -23.62 -41.36
CA PRO A 122 -29.08 -22.37 -41.41
C PRO A 122 -28.66 -21.38 -40.31
N VAL A 123 -28.61 -20.09 -40.65
CA VAL A 123 -28.26 -19.01 -39.70
C VAL A 123 -29.44 -18.66 -38.77
N SER A 124 -30.68 -18.87 -39.25
CA SER A 124 -31.91 -18.60 -38.51
C SER A 124 -32.97 -19.68 -38.77
N ASP A 125 -33.99 -19.76 -37.91
CA ASP A 125 -35.12 -20.69 -38.08
C ASP A 125 -35.87 -20.49 -39.41
N PHE A 126 -36.05 -19.24 -39.83
CA PHE A 126 -36.68 -18.90 -41.12
C PHE A 126 -35.77 -19.19 -42.31
N ASP A 127 -34.46 -19.07 -42.11
CA ASP A 127 -33.44 -19.42 -43.11
C ASP A 127 -33.41 -20.93 -43.39
N ALA A 128 -33.67 -21.75 -42.35
CA ALA A 128 -33.83 -23.19 -42.53
C ALA A 128 -34.97 -23.56 -43.49
N VAL A 129 -36.11 -22.86 -43.40
CA VAL A 129 -37.25 -23.07 -44.30
C VAL A 129 -36.91 -22.62 -45.72
N ARG A 130 -36.23 -21.48 -45.88
CA ARG A 130 -35.76 -20.98 -47.18
C ARG A 130 -34.83 -21.97 -47.88
N LEU A 131 -33.82 -22.47 -47.17
CA LEU A 131 -32.84 -23.42 -47.72
C LEU A 131 -33.49 -24.75 -48.13
N LEU A 132 -34.43 -25.25 -47.34
CA LEU A 132 -35.18 -26.47 -47.68
C LEU A 132 -36.07 -26.28 -48.91
N ARG A 133 -36.81 -25.16 -49.00
CA ARG A 133 -37.65 -24.84 -50.18
C ARG A 133 -36.83 -24.63 -51.45
N ARG A 134 -35.62 -24.06 -51.34
CA ARG A 134 -34.69 -23.97 -52.47
C ARG A 134 -34.20 -25.32 -52.98
N GLN A 135 -34.18 -26.33 -52.12
CA GLN A 135 -33.91 -27.72 -52.50
C GLN A 135 -35.18 -28.49 -52.91
N GLY A 136 -36.34 -27.82 -53.00
CA GLY A 136 -37.61 -28.44 -53.35
C GLY A 136 -38.19 -29.34 -52.27
N ILE A 137 -37.69 -29.25 -51.04
CA ILE A 137 -38.10 -30.10 -49.91
C ILE A 137 -39.05 -29.29 -49.02
N ASP A 138 -40.29 -29.73 -48.88
CA ASP A 138 -41.20 -29.14 -47.89
C ASP A 138 -40.99 -29.79 -46.51
N PRO A 139 -40.51 -29.06 -45.49
CA PRO A 139 -40.32 -29.59 -44.13
C PRO A 139 -41.60 -30.08 -43.44
N PHE A 140 -42.77 -29.79 -44.02
CA PHE A 140 -44.08 -30.09 -43.43
C PHE A 140 -44.87 -31.17 -44.17
N GLU A 141 -44.36 -31.68 -45.29
CA GLU A 141 -44.95 -32.83 -45.95
C GLU A 141 -44.71 -34.11 -45.14
N ARG A 142 -45.78 -34.89 -44.93
CA ARG A 142 -45.71 -36.17 -44.21
C ARG A 142 -45.09 -37.21 -45.15
N SER A 143 -43.79 -37.47 -45.00
CA SER A 143 -43.15 -38.60 -45.66
C SER A 143 -43.64 -39.92 -45.07
N ASN A 144 -44.51 -40.60 -45.81
CA ASN A 144 -44.97 -41.96 -45.55
C ASN A 144 -43.86 -42.93 -46.00
N MET A 145 -42.90 -43.22 -45.12
CA MET A 145 -41.75 -44.09 -45.41
C MET A 145 -41.96 -45.48 -44.80
N LEU A 146 -42.49 -46.41 -45.61
CA LEU A 146 -42.34 -47.85 -45.47
C LEU A 146 -41.78 -48.37 -46.79
N GLU A 147 -40.46 -48.42 -46.90
CA GLU A 147 -39.75 -48.97 -48.07
C GLU A 147 -39.39 -50.44 -47.77
N LEU A 148 -40.20 -51.31 -48.35
CA LEU A 148 -40.13 -52.77 -48.28
C LEU A 148 -39.13 -53.25 -49.35
N VAL A 149 -37.92 -53.63 -48.93
CA VAL A 149 -36.91 -54.23 -49.80
C VAL A 149 -37.15 -55.74 -49.90
N VAL A 150 -37.47 -56.21 -51.10
CA VAL A 150 -37.48 -57.61 -51.52
C VAL A 150 -36.26 -57.86 -52.41
N PRO A 151 -35.53 -58.97 -52.25
CA PRO A 151 -34.82 -59.57 -53.36
C PRO A 151 -35.43 -60.92 -53.75
N GLY A 152 -35.65 -61.08 -55.05
CA GLY A 152 -36.10 -62.31 -55.69
C GLY A 152 -34.96 -63.30 -55.95
N ARG A 153 -35.29 -64.58 -55.73
CA ARG A 153 -34.85 -65.84 -56.35
C ARG A 153 -33.49 -65.91 -57.07
N GLY A 154 -32.68 -66.86 -56.60
CA GLY A 154 -32.28 -68.02 -57.42
C GLY A 154 -30.78 -68.22 -57.61
N ALA A 155 -30.19 -69.13 -56.82
CA ALA A 155 -29.21 -70.13 -57.28
C ALA A 155 -28.91 -71.10 -56.12
N GLU A 156 -29.20 -72.37 -56.36
CA GLU A 156 -29.03 -73.51 -55.46
C GLU A 156 -27.56 -73.92 -55.35
N ALA A 157 -27.14 -74.34 -54.15
CA ALA A 157 -26.05 -75.28 -53.96
C ALA A 157 -26.32 -76.09 -52.68
N GLU A 158 -26.47 -77.39 -52.87
CA GLU A 158 -26.90 -78.41 -51.92
C GLU A 158 -25.85 -78.69 -50.84
N ALA A 159 -26.28 -78.78 -49.57
CA ALA A 159 -25.61 -79.56 -48.53
C ALA A 159 -26.57 -79.88 -47.36
N GLU A 160 -27.02 -81.14 -47.34
CA GLU A 160 -27.57 -81.96 -46.25
C GLU A 160 -28.84 -81.54 -45.46
N PRO A 161 -29.86 -82.43 -45.38
CA PRO A 161 -31.13 -82.14 -44.72
C PRO A 161 -31.05 -82.42 -43.21
N LYS A 162 -30.99 -81.37 -42.39
CA LYS A 162 -31.39 -81.45 -40.98
C LYS A 162 -32.89 -81.22 -40.89
N LEU A 163 -33.62 -82.32 -40.67
CA LEU A 163 -35.06 -82.34 -40.41
C LEU A 163 -35.44 -81.24 -39.39
N PRO A 164 -36.38 -80.35 -39.71
CA PRO A 164 -36.91 -79.39 -38.75
C PRO A 164 -37.64 -80.15 -37.64
N GLN A 165 -37.16 -80.02 -36.40
CA GLN A 165 -37.91 -80.43 -35.22
C GLN A 165 -39.26 -79.71 -35.26
N THR A 166 -40.33 -80.48 -35.14
CA THR A 166 -41.67 -79.96 -34.91
C THR A 166 -41.69 -79.20 -33.60
N VAL A 167 -41.50 -77.88 -33.68
CA VAL A 167 -41.79 -76.98 -32.57
C VAL A 167 -43.28 -77.13 -32.31
N LYS A 168 -43.63 -77.80 -31.21
CA LYS A 168 -44.99 -77.77 -30.67
C LYS A 168 -45.39 -76.29 -30.55
N PRO A 169 -46.54 -75.87 -31.10
CA PRO A 169 -46.99 -74.49 -30.92
C PRO A 169 -47.06 -74.22 -29.42
N ALA A 170 -46.41 -73.15 -28.98
CA ALA A 170 -46.64 -72.61 -27.65
C ALA A 170 -48.16 -72.39 -27.50
N PRO A 171 -48.76 -72.77 -26.36
CA PRO A 171 -50.19 -72.58 -26.16
C PRO A 171 -50.49 -71.09 -26.35
N VAL A 172 -51.36 -70.81 -27.34
CA VAL A 172 -51.98 -69.50 -27.52
C VAL A 172 -52.66 -69.09 -26.21
N PRO A 173 -52.61 -67.82 -25.80
CA PRO A 173 -53.23 -67.39 -24.55
C PRO A 173 -54.72 -67.75 -24.61
N SER A 174 -55.17 -68.56 -23.66
CA SER A 174 -56.59 -68.86 -23.50
C SER A 174 -57.35 -67.55 -23.31
N THR A 175 -58.47 -67.38 -24.02
CA THR A 175 -59.47 -66.33 -23.78
C THR A 175 -60.29 -66.62 -22.52
N GLU A 176 -59.62 -67.00 -21.43
CA GLU A 176 -60.19 -66.89 -20.11
C GLU A 176 -60.02 -65.43 -19.70
N VAL A 177 -61.14 -64.74 -19.53
CA VAL A 177 -61.16 -63.46 -18.83
C VAL A 177 -60.64 -63.77 -17.43
N LEU A 178 -59.34 -63.56 -17.20
CA LEU A 178 -58.74 -63.57 -15.85
C LEU A 178 -59.75 -62.88 -14.94
N ALA A 179 -60.32 -63.63 -13.99
CA ALA A 179 -61.31 -63.11 -13.06
C ALA A 179 -60.79 -61.78 -12.49
N GLU A 180 -61.65 -60.79 -12.26
CA GLU A 180 -61.23 -59.47 -11.78
C GLU A 180 -60.31 -59.56 -10.55
N ASP A 181 -60.52 -60.59 -9.72
CA ASP A 181 -59.68 -60.96 -8.58
C ASP A 181 -58.24 -61.38 -8.94
N GLN A 182 -58.03 -62.07 -10.07
CA GLN A 182 -56.71 -62.47 -10.57
C GLN A 182 -55.95 -61.27 -11.14
N ARG A 183 -56.64 -60.38 -11.87
CA ARG A 183 -56.04 -59.11 -12.35
C ARG A 183 -55.70 -58.18 -11.19
N ALA A 184 -56.57 -58.07 -10.18
CA ALA A 184 -56.30 -57.32 -8.96
C ALA A 184 -55.10 -57.89 -8.19
N ALA A 185 -54.99 -59.22 -8.09
CA ALA A 185 -53.86 -59.89 -7.47
C ALA A 185 -52.54 -59.67 -8.24
N GLU A 186 -52.55 -59.67 -9.57
CA GLU A 186 -51.38 -59.36 -10.41
C GLU A 186 -50.96 -57.89 -10.34
N ILE A 187 -51.92 -56.96 -10.33
CA ILE A 187 -51.65 -55.53 -10.13
C ILE A 187 -51.05 -55.29 -8.74
N MET A 188 -51.58 -55.93 -7.69
CA MET A 188 -50.99 -55.84 -6.35
C MET A 188 -49.59 -56.48 -6.27
N ARG A 189 -49.32 -57.56 -7.01
CA ARG A 189 -47.97 -58.15 -7.11
C ARG A 189 -46.99 -57.21 -7.81
N MET A 190 -47.39 -56.60 -8.93
CA MET A 190 -46.59 -55.59 -9.64
C MET A 190 -46.34 -54.35 -8.77
N GLN A 191 -47.35 -53.84 -8.06
CA GLN A 191 -47.19 -52.73 -7.12
C GLN A 191 -46.24 -53.09 -5.96
N ARG A 192 -46.37 -54.29 -5.37
CA ARG A 192 -45.43 -54.76 -4.33
C ARG A 192 -44.01 -54.88 -4.86
N ASP A 193 -43.81 -55.32 -6.09
CA ASP A 193 -42.47 -55.45 -6.68
C ASP A 193 -41.86 -54.10 -7.05
N ILE A 194 -42.65 -53.15 -7.54
CA ILE A 194 -42.20 -51.75 -7.76
C ILE A 194 -41.82 -51.11 -6.43
N VAL A 195 -42.64 -51.29 -5.39
CA VAL A 195 -42.35 -50.79 -4.04
C VAL A 195 -41.12 -51.46 -3.45
N ARG A 196 -40.93 -52.78 -3.61
CA ARG A 196 -39.73 -53.50 -3.17
C ARG A 196 -38.46 -53.01 -3.89
N ARG A 197 -38.51 -52.81 -5.22
CA ARG A 197 -37.38 -52.28 -6.01
C ARG A 197 -37.05 -50.83 -5.62
N ARG A 198 -38.06 -49.98 -5.43
CA ARG A 198 -37.88 -48.59 -4.96
C ARG A 198 -37.30 -48.56 -3.54
N ARG A 199 -37.82 -49.37 -2.61
CA ARG A 199 -37.29 -49.50 -1.25
C ARG A 199 -35.84 -49.95 -1.24
N ARG A 200 -35.45 -50.93 -2.08
CA ARG A 200 -34.05 -51.35 -2.22
C ARG A 200 -33.15 -50.23 -2.76
N LYS A 201 -33.59 -49.49 -3.79
CA LYS A 201 -32.82 -48.35 -4.33
C LYS A 201 -32.68 -47.20 -3.34
N ILE A 202 -33.75 -46.86 -2.61
CA ILE A 202 -33.73 -45.84 -1.56
C ILE A 202 -32.84 -46.30 -0.41
N ALA A 203 -32.95 -47.56 0.04
CA ALA A 203 -32.08 -48.11 1.07
C ALA A 203 -30.60 -48.04 0.65
N GLN A 204 -30.27 -48.40 -0.60
CA GLN A 204 -28.90 -48.26 -1.12
C GLN A 204 -28.41 -46.81 -1.14
N LEU A 205 -29.26 -45.85 -1.49
CA LEU A 205 -28.91 -44.43 -1.46
C LEU A 205 -28.70 -43.96 -0.02
N VAL A 206 -29.61 -44.30 0.89
CA VAL A 206 -29.52 -43.94 2.33
C VAL A 206 -28.27 -44.55 2.95
N THR A 207 -27.94 -45.81 2.67
CA THR A 207 -26.72 -46.46 3.17
C THR A 207 -25.45 -45.76 2.65
N ARG A 208 -25.42 -45.38 1.35
CA ARG A 208 -24.30 -44.61 0.78
C ARG A 208 -24.19 -43.23 1.42
N LEU A 209 -25.30 -42.50 1.52
CA LEU A 209 -25.33 -41.19 2.15
C LEU A 209 -24.90 -41.27 3.62
N PHE A 210 -25.35 -42.29 4.34
CA PHE A 210 -24.96 -42.51 5.72
C PHE A 210 -23.44 -42.71 5.83
N PHE A 211 -22.86 -43.60 5.03
CA PHE A 211 -21.44 -43.90 5.12
C PHE A 211 -20.52 -42.77 4.63
N PHE A 212 -20.91 -42.05 3.58
CA PHE A 212 -20.07 -40.99 2.98
C PHE A 212 -20.31 -39.60 3.54
N VAL A 213 -21.45 -39.35 4.19
CA VAL A 213 -21.81 -38.02 4.71
C VAL A 213 -22.07 -38.07 6.21
N VAL A 214 -23.05 -38.86 6.66
CA VAL A 214 -23.48 -38.84 8.06
C VAL A 214 -22.41 -39.38 8.99
N LEU A 215 -21.79 -40.51 8.66
CA LEU A 215 -20.75 -41.16 9.46
C LEU A 215 -19.52 -40.26 9.66
N PRO A 216 -18.86 -39.71 8.62
CA PRO A 216 -17.74 -38.80 8.83
C PRO A 216 -18.14 -37.50 9.53
N THR A 217 -19.40 -37.04 9.37
CA THR A 217 -19.93 -35.91 10.14
C THR A 217 -20.08 -36.24 11.63
N ILE A 218 -20.59 -37.42 11.97
CA ILE A 218 -20.69 -37.89 13.36
C ILE A 218 -19.29 -38.01 13.98
N ILE A 219 -18.31 -38.54 13.23
CA ILE A 219 -16.92 -38.61 13.68
C ILE A 219 -16.36 -37.21 13.94
N ALA A 220 -16.58 -36.26 13.03
CA ALA A 220 -16.16 -34.88 13.20
C ALA A 220 -16.86 -34.22 14.41
N GLY A 221 -18.15 -34.48 14.61
CA GLY A 221 -18.88 -33.97 15.77
C GLY A 221 -18.41 -34.57 17.08
N TYR A 222 -18.16 -35.87 17.12
CA TYR A 222 -17.56 -36.50 18.29
C TYR A 222 -16.19 -35.87 18.62
N TYR A 223 -15.37 -35.58 17.61
CA TYR A 223 -14.11 -34.87 17.82
C TYR A 223 -14.33 -33.47 18.42
N TYR A 224 -15.15 -32.62 17.80
CA TYR A 224 -15.33 -31.24 18.26
C TYR A 224 -16.03 -31.11 19.62
N PHE A 225 -16.90 -32.06 19.99
CA PHE A 225 -17.62 -32.02 21.27
C PHE A 225 -16.90 -32.75 22.42
N ALA A 226 -16.16 -33.83 22.15
CA ALA A 226 -15.61 -34.69 23.19
C ALA A 226 -14.07 -34.74 23.26
N ILE A 227 -13.36 -34.41 22.17
CA ILE A 227 -11.90 -34.56 22.10
C ILE A 227 -11.18 -33.21 21.99
N ALA A 228 -11.72 -32.28 21.20
CA ALA A 228 -11.07 -31.03 20.89
C ALA A 228 -10.89 -30.16 22.13
N THR A 229 -9.68 -29.63 22.31
CA THR A 229 -9.35 -28.80 23.48
C THR A 229 -10.03 -27.44 23.39
N PRO A 230 -10.69 -26.96 24.46
CA PRO A 230 -11.21 -25.61 24.51
C PRO A 230 -10.06 -24.59 24.45
N MET A 231 -10.22 -23.56 23.63
CA MET A 231 -9.26 -22.49 23.45
C MET A 231 -9.95 -21.14 23.69
N TYR A 232 -9.27 -20.29 24.44
CA TYR A 232 -9.76 -19.03 24.97
C TYR A 232 -9.07 -17.87 24.26
N GLU A 233 -9.85 -16.94 23.72
CA GLU A 233 -9.34 -15.78 22.99
C GLU A 233 -9.41 -14.52 23.87
N THR A 234 -8.25 -13.95 24.19
CA THR A 234 -8.15 -12.64 24.83
C THR A 234 -7.97 -11.57 23.75
N ASN A 235 -8.85 -10.56 23.79
CA ASN A 235 -8.79 -9.41 22.90
C ASN A 235 -8.15 -8.22 23.61
N THR A 236 -7.33 -7.46 22.89
CA THR A 236 -6.66 -6.26 23.40
C THR A 236 -6.57 -5.25 22.29
N GLU A 237 -6.80 -3.99 22.64
CA GLU A 237 -6.74 -2.87 21.70
C GLU A 237 -5.89 -1.77 22.29
N PHE A 238 -4.92 -1.27 21.52
CA PHE A 238 -4.05 -0.20 21.96
C PHE A 238 -3.71 0.77 20.83
N VAL A 239 -3.39 2.00 21.22
CA VAL A 239 -3.00 3.08 20.32
C VAL A 239 -1.62 3.57 20.74
N ILE A 240 -0.77 3.81 19.75
CA ILE A 240 0.52 4.46 19.97
C ILE A 240 0.29 5.96 19.82
N GLN A 241 0.33 6.67 20.93
CA GLN A 241 0.12 8.11 20.95
C GLN A 241 1.45 8.83 20.95
N LYS A 242 1.52 9.91 20.16
CA LYS A 242 2.62 10.86 20.27
C LYS A 242 2.20 11.99 21.19
N ALA A 243 2.97 12.26 22.25
CA ALA A 243 2.73 13.44 23.08
C ALA A 243 3.11 14.69 22.25
N ASP A 244 2.12 15.40 21.71
CA ASP A 244 2.33 16.62 20.92
C ASP A 244 2.55 17.87 21.78
N SER A 245 3.36 18.80 21.27
CA SER A 245 3.69 20.05 21.97
C SER A 245 2.59 21.07 21.75
N PRO A 246 1.99 21.66 22.81
CA PRO A 246 1.04 22.76 22.67
C PRO A 246 1.64 24.07 22.09
N GLY A 247 2.93 24.12 21.75
CA GLY A 247 3.64 25.38 21.43
C GLY A 247 4.28 25.50 20.04
N ALA A 248 4.22 24.49 19.18
CA ALA A 248 4.94 24.52 17.90
C ALA A 248 4.11 25.17 16.78
N SER A 249 4.00 26.50 16.83
CA SER A 249 3.75 27.45 15.73
C SER A 249 2.57 27.16 14.79
N GLN A 250 1.54 27.99 14.92
CA GLN A 250 0.27 28.04 14.17
C GLN A 250 0.41 28.12 12.64
N LEU A 251 1.63 28.28 12.09
CA LEU A 251 1.88 28.28 10.64
C LEU A 251 2.14 26.89 10.03
N GLY A 252 2.38 25.85 10.83
CA GLY A 252 2.65 24.48 10.35
C GLY A 252 1.47 23.50 10.47
N GLY A 253 0.32 23.98 10.91
CA GLY A 253 -0.81 23.16 11.40
C GLY A 253 -1.49 22.29 10.36
N LEU A 254 -1.35 22.57 9.06
CA LEU A 254 -2.06 21.81 8.02
C LEU A 254 -1.39 20.47 7.64
N PHE A 255 -0.10 20.29 7.92
CA PHE A 255 0.66 19.09 7.53
C PHE A 255 1.01 18.15 8.70
N ARG A 256 1.00 18.63 9.96
CA ARG A 256 1.47 17.85 11.12
C ARG A 256 0.41 16.94 11.75
N GLY A 257 -0.88 17.15 11.46
CA GLY A 257 -1.98 16.33 11.98
C GLY A 257 -2.35 15.12 11.12
N THR A 258 -1.59 14.82 10.06
CA THR A 258 -1.89 13.63 9.25
C THR A 258 -1.46 12.39 10.04
N GLY A 259 -2.40 11.49 10.35
CA GLY A 259 -2.17 10.21 11.04
C GLY A 259 -1.23 9.23 10.32
N PHE A 260 -0.43 9.70 9.36
CA PHE A 260 0.55 8.96 8.60
C PHE A 260 1.87 8.74 9.35
N ALA A 261 2.23 9.62 10.30
CA ALA A 261 3.46 9.45 11.07
C ALA A 261 3.29 8.46 12.23
N THR A 262 2.13 8.44 12.88
CA THR A 262 1.78 7.46 13.93
C THR A 262 1.43 6.09 13.36
N SER A 263 0.91 6.02 12.13
CA SER A 263 0.61 4.74 11.47
C SER A 263 1.87 3.90 11.22
N GLN A 264 3.01 4.52 10.91
CA GLN A 264 4.26 3.80 10.69
C GLN A 264 4.77 3.08 11.94
N ASP A 265 4.61 3.70 13.12
CA ASP A 265 5.00 3.10 14.40
C ASP A 265 4.08 1.91 14.72
N SER A 266 2.76 2.05 14.54
CA SER A 266 1.77 0.96 14.73
C SER A 266 2.01 -0.22 13.78
N ILE A 267 2.33 0.05 12.52
CA ILE A 267 2.68 -0.99 11.54
C ILE A 267 3.98 -1.70 11.92
N THR A 268 4.97 -0.96 12.43
CA THR A 268 6.26 -1.53 12.86
C THR A 268 6.07 -2.44 14.08
N VAL A 269 5.29 -2.02 15.06
CA VAL A 269 4.93 -2.83 16.23
C VAL A 269 4.14 -4.07 15.81
N GLN A 270 3.16 -3.94 14.92
CA GLN A 270 2.44 -5.09 14.36
C GLN A 270 3.40 -6.10 13.72
N GLY A 271 4.32 -5.62 12.87
CA GLY A 271 5.33 -6.48 12.22
C GLY A 271 6.24 -7.16 13.22
N TYR A 272 6.64 -6.47 14.28
CA TYR A 272 7.45 -7.03 15.37
C TYR A 272 6.70 -8.11 16.16
N LEU A 273 5.47 -7.84 16.61
CA LEU A 273 4.67 -8.81 17.35
C LEU A 273 4.34 -10.06 16.53
N GLN A 274 4.24 -9.94 15.21
CA GLN A 274 4.06 -11.10 14.32
C GLN A 274 5.36 -11.84 13.98
N SER A 275 6.52 -11.29 14.36
CA SER A 275 7.83 -11.83 13.99
C SER A 275 8.23 -13.05 14.80
N ARG A 276 9.27 -13.75 14.32
CA ARG A 276 9.90 -14.86 15.05
C ARG A 276 10.54 -14.39 16.35
N ASP A 277 11.02 -13.15 16.39
CA ASP A 277 11.71 -12.59 17.55
C ASP A 277 10.77 -12.46 18.75
N ALA A 278 9.56 -11.92 18.53
CA ALA A 278 8.53 -11.86 19.56
C ALA A 278 8.13 -13.25 20.08
N MET A 279 8.02 -14.25 19.19
CA MET A 279 7.72 -15.63 19.59
C MET A 279 8.85 -16.27 20.40
N LEU A 280 10.10 -16.10 19.98
CA LEU A 280 11.27 -16.62 20.70
C LEU A 280 11.37 -16.00 22.10
N ARG A 281 11.09 -14.70 22.20
CA ARG A 281 11.10 -13.99 23.47
C ARG A 281 9.96 -14.45 24.38
N LEU A 282 8.76 -14.63 23.83
CA LEU A 282 7.62 -15.19 24.58
C LEU A 282 7.91 -16.62 25.06
N ASP A 283 8.62 -17.43 24.25
CA ASP A 283 9.06 -18.76 24.66
C ASP A 283 10.10 -18.72 25.78
N GLN A 284 11.04 -17.77 25.75
CA GLN A 284 12.04 -17.60 26.81
C GLN A 284 11.42 -17.12 28.13
N ASP A 285 10.50 -16.17 28.07
CA ASP A 285 9.94 -15.55 29.28
C ASP A 285 8.81 -16.40 29.88
N MET A 286 7.95 -16.98 29.03
CA MET A 286 6.72 -17.66 29.46
C MET A 286 6.62 -19.12 29.01
N ASN A 287 7.69 -19.71 28.47
CA ASN A 287 7.71 -21.11 28.03
C ASN A 287 6.57 -21.46 27.06
N PHE A 288 6.29 -20.57 26.11
CA PHE A 288 5.22 -20.71 25.10
C PHE A 288 5.11 -22.15 24.55
N ARG A 289 6.22 -22.74 24.09
CA ARG A 289 6.22 -24.10 23.52
C ARG A 289 5.80 -25.16 24.53
N ARG A 290 6.18 -25.01 25.79
CA ARG A 290 5.82 -25.94 26.87
C ARG A 290 4.31 -25.96 27.10
N HIS A 291 3.68 -24.78 27.16
CA HIS A 291 2.22 -24.70 27.32
C HIS A 291 1.46 -25.35 26.17
N PHE A 292 1.95 -25.22 24.93
CA PHE A 292 1.31 -25.82 23.76
C PHE A 292 1.71 -27.28 23.48
N SER A 293 2.67 -27.83 24.21
CA SER A 293 3.06 -29.25 24.17
C SER A 293 2.47 -30.07 25.32
N ASP A 294 1.61 -29.46 26.12
CA ASP A 294 0.94 -30.12 27.23
C ASP A 294 0.13 -31.34 26.75
N PRO A 295 0.27 -32.52 27.38
CA PRO A 295 -0.51 -33.70 27.06
C PRO A 295 -2.03 -33.52 27.10
N ALA A 296 -2.54 -32.54 27.85
CA ALA A 296 -3.97 -32.21 27.92
C ALA A 296 -4.53 -31.59 26.63
N ILE A 297 -3.66 -31.08 25.75
CA ILE A 297 -4.06 -30.56 24.45
C ILE A 297 -4.25 -31.73 23.48
N ASP A 298 -5.30 -31.63 22.65
CA ASP A 298 -5.64 -32.66 21.69
C ASP A 298 -4.49 -32.94 20.72
N PRO A 299 -4.29 -34.19 20.27
CA PRO A 299 -3.12 -34.56 19.47
C PRO A 299 -2.98 -33.82 18.13
N LEU A 300 -4.07 -33.22 17.61
CA LEU A 300 -4.06 -32.52 16.33
C LEU A 300 -3.60 -31.06 16.49
N GLN A 301 -3.94 -30.43 17.61
CA GLN A 301 -3.56 -29.06 17.93
C GLN A 301 -2.24 -28.95 18.72
N ARG A 302 -1.90 -30.00 19.47
CA ARG A 302 -0.70 -30.05 20.32
C ARG A 302 0.58 -29.90 19.52
N LEU A 303 1.50 -29.10 20.04
CA LEU A 303 2.85 -29.00 19.54
C LEU A 303 3.65 -30.23 19.99
N ASP A 304 4.36 -30.89 19.06
CA ASP A 304 5.26 -31.98 19.42
C ASP A 304 6.33 -31.46 20.41
N PRO A 305 6.63 -32.14 21.53
CA PRO A 305 7.71 -31.76 22.44
C PRO A 305 9.07 -31.55 21.76
N ASN A 306 9.33 -32.28 20.67
CA ASN A 306 10.54 -32.17 19.86
C ASN A 306 10.34 -31.34 18.58
N ALA A 307 9.26 -30.56 18.48
CA ALA A 307 8.95 -29.75 17.32
C ALA A 307 10.06 -28.73 17.02
N SER A 308 10.27 -28.46 15.74
CA SER A 308 11.24 -27.45 15.31
C SER A 308 10.76 -26.04 15.67
N MET A 309 11.68 -25.08 15.67
CA MET A 309 11.33 -23.67 15.93
C MET A 309 10.34 -23.12 14.87
N GLU A 310 10.39 -23.62 13.64
CA GLU A 310 9.46 -23.23 12.58
C GLU A 310 8.04 -23.75 12.84
N ASP A 311 7.91 -24.91 13.47
CA ASP A 311 6.61 -25.47 13.87
C ASP A 311 5.98 -24.63 14.99
N ALA A 312 6.78 -24.26 15.98
CA ALA A 312 6.39 -23.35 17.04
C ALA A 312 5.97 -21.98 16.49
N TYR A 313 6.72 -21.43 15.52
CA TYR A 313 6.36 -20.18 14.86
C TYR A 313 5.07 -20.28 14.03
N ARG A 314 4.86 -21.40 13.32
CA ARG A 314 3.60 -21.65 12.60
C ARG A 314 2.41 -21.73 13.55
N LEU A 315 2.60 -22.30 14.74
CA LEU A 315 1.59 -22.28 15.79
C LEU A 315 1.37 -20.86 16.32
N TYR A 316 2.43 -20.15 16.67
CA TYR A 316 2.39 -18.76 17.14
C TYR A 316 1.59 -17.86 16.19
N ARG A 317 1.85 -17.90 14.89
CA ARG A 317 1.08 -17.12 13.89
C ARG A 317 -0.40 -17.50 13.79
N ARG A 318 -0.80 -18.70 14.25
CA ARG A 318 -2.21 -19.11 14.31
C ARG A 318 -2.87 -18.59 15.57
N VAL A 319 -2.16 -18.59 16.71
CA VAL A 319 -2.73 -18.24 18.02
C VAL A 319 -2.59 -16.76 18.37
N VAL A 320 -1.57 -16.06 17.87
CA VAL A 320 -1.38 -14.62 18.02
C VAL A 320 -1.73 -13.93 16.70
N LYS A 321 -2.82 -13.16 16.72
CA LYS A 321 -3.30 -12.37 15.58
C LYS A 321 -3.25 -10.89 15.94
N VAL A 322 -2.40 -10.15 15.23
CA VAL A 322 -2.28 -8.70 15.39
C VAL A 322 -2.71 -8.03 14.09
N GLY A 323 -3.53 -6.98 14.16
CA GLY A 323 -3.94 -6.20 13.00
C GLY A 323 -3.98 -4.72 13.33
N TYR A 324 -3.51 -3.88 12.41
CA TYR A 324 -3.65 -2.43 12.50
C TYR A 324 -4.88 -1.98 11.68
N ASP A 325 -5.77 -1.23 12.33
CA ASP A 325 -6.89 -0.58 11.67
C ASP A 325 -6.49 0.87 11.32
N PRO A 326 -6.29 1.21 10.04
CA PRO A 326 -5.87 2.56 9.64
C PRO A 326 -6.97 3.61 9.79
N THR A 327 -8.24 3.19 9.89
CA THR A 327 -9.38 4.10 10.05
C THR A 327 -9.51 4.53 11.51
N GLU A 328 -9.36 3.59 12.44
CA GLU A 328 -9.42 3.87 13.88
C GLU A 328 -8.06 4.27 14.48
N GLY A 329 -6.95 3.95 13.81
CA GLY A 329 -5.60 4.16 14.33
C GLY A 329 -5.22 3.20 15.46
N VAL A 330 -5.96 2.11 15.63
CA VAL A 330 -5.85 1.15 16.73
C VAL A 330 -5.16 -0.14 16.26
N VAL A 331 -4.30 -0.69 17.10
CA VAL A 331 -3.77 -2.05 16.94
C VAL A 331 -4.64 -3.01 17.73
N LYS A 332 -5.29 -3.94 17.03
CA LYS A 332 -6.12 -5.00 17.61
C LYS A 332 -5.29 -6.27 17.69
N MET A 333 -5.11 -6.79 18.90
CA MET A 333 -4.38 -8.02 19.18
C MET A 333 -5.32 -9.06 19.79
N ARG A 334 -5.23 -10.28 19.28
CA ARG A 334 -6.01 -11.43 19.73
C ARG A 334 -5.05 -12.57 20.03
N VAL A 335 -5.10 -13.08 21.24
CA VAL A 335 -4.21 -14.13 21.73
C VAL A 335 -5.05 -15.31 22.18
N ILE A 336 -4.82 -16.45 21.55
CA ILE A 336 -5.55 -17.69 21.79
C ILE A 336 -4.68 -18.61 22.64
N ALA A 337 -5.22 -19.14 23.73
CA ALA A 337 -4.52 -20.08 24.59
C ALA A 337 -5.46 -21.17 25.15
N PRO A 338 -4.93 -22.33 25.56
CA PRO A 338 -5.74 -23.42 26.14
C PRO A 338 -6.33 -23.10 27.53
N ASP A 339 -5.82 -22.06 28.19
CA ASP A 339 -6.27 -21.59 29.50
C ASP A 339 -6.59 -20.09 29.44
N PRO A 340 -7.71 -19.63 30.02
CA PRO A 340 -8.11 -18.23 29.97
C PRO A 340 -7.07 -17.30 30.64
N GLN A 341 -6.49 -17.69 31.78
CA GLN A 341 -5.48 -16.87 32.46
C GLN A 341 -4.18 -16.81 31.65
N LEU A 342 -3.78 -17.92 31.05
CA LEU A 342 -2.63 -17.97 30.15
C LEU A 342 -2.81 -17.03 28.94
N SER A 343 -4.02 -16.96 28.38
CA SER A 343 -4.29 -16.05 27.24
C SER A 343 -4.11 -14.57 27.61
N VAL A 344 -4.47 -14.20 28.84
CA VAL A 344 -4.22 -12.85 29.38
C VAL A 344 -2.73 -12.63 29.61
N ALA A 345 -2.05 -13.56 30.29
CA ALA A 345 -0.61 -13.44 30.58
C ALA A 345 0.23 -13.29 29.30
N PHE A 346 -0.08 -14.06 28.26
CA PHE A 346 0.56 -13.90 26.95
C PHE A 346 0.24 -12.56 26.31
N SER A 347 -1.01 -12.09 26.40
CA SER A 347 -1.38 -10.76 25.88
C SER A 347 -0.61 -9.64 26.59
N GLU A 348 -0.57 -9.65 27.92
CA GLU A 348 0.18 -8.68 28.73
C GLU A 348 1.67 -8.66 28.38
N LYS A 349 2.29 -9.84 28.24
CA LYS A 349 3.70 -9.93 27.83
C LYS A 349 3.95 -9.41 26.42
N LEU A 350 3.05 -9.67 25.48
CA LEU A 350 3.17 -9.11 24.13
C LEU A 350 2.98 -7.59 24.12
N ILE A 351 2.13 -7.03 24.98
CA ILE A 351 2.00 -5.57 25.17
C ILE A 351 3.30 -4.99 25.73
N GLU A 352 3.90 -5.61 26.75
CA GLU A 352 5.20 -5.19 27.30
C GLU A 352 6.29 -5.17 26.21
N TYR A 353 6.33 -6.19 25.34
CA TYR A 353 7.27 -6.20 24.22
C TYR A 353 6.98 -5.10 23.19
N ALA A 354 5.70 -4.77 22.97
CA ALA A 354 5.30 -3.68 22.10
C ALA A 354 5.74 -2.32 22.65
N GLU A 355 5.55 -2.09 23.95
CA GLU A 355 6.00 -0.88 24.64
C GLU A 355 7.51 -0.70 24.52
N GLU A 356 8.29 -1.73 24.85
CA GLU A 356 9.74 -1.68 24.70
C GLU A 356 10.19 -1.46 23.26
N GLN A 357 9.48 -2.02 22.29
CA GLN A 357 9.83 -1.85 20.88
C GLN A 357 9.62 -0.40 20.42
N VAL A 358 8.54 0.24 20.87
CA VAL A 358 8.30 1.67 20.64
C VAL A 358 9.38 2.50 21.31
N ASP A 359 9.75 2.17 22.55
CA ASP A 359 10.80 2.88 23.29
C ASP A 359 12.15 2.76 22.58
N LYS A 360 12.55 1.57 22.13
CA LYS A 360 13.80 1.33 21.39
C LYS A 360 13.89 2.15 20.10
N LEU A 361 12.78 2.28 19.36
CA LEU A 361 12.73 3.09 18.14
C LEU A 361 12.99 4.57 18.43
N THR A 362 12.51 5.08 19.56
CA THR A 362 12.72 6.49 19.93
C THR A 362 14.05 6.74 20.62
N GLN A 363 14.51 5.80 21.45
CA GLN A 363 15.73 5.96 22.25
C GLN A 363 16.96 6.16 21.37
N ARG A 364 17.15 5.32 20.34
CA ARG A 364 18.30 5.43 19.42
C ARG A 364 18.35 6.80 18.73
N LEU A 365 17.21 7.26 18.22
CA LEU A 365 17.12 8.55 17.55
C LEU A 365 17.44 9.71 18.52
N ARG A 366 16.95 9.65 19.77
CA ARG A 366 17.24 10.65 20.81
C ARG A 366 18.72 10.65 21.19
N GLU A 367 19.32 9.48 21.38
CA GLU A 367 20.74 9.34 21.69
C GLU A 367 21.61 9.90 20.57
N ASP A 368 21.29 9.61 19.31
CA ASP A 368 22.02 10.11 18.15
C ASP A 368 21.88 11.62 17.99
N GLN A 369 20.66 12.18 18.15
CA GLN A 369 20.43 13.63 18.10
C GLN A 369 21.17 14.36 19.25
N MET A 370 21.10 13.83 20.47
CA MET A 370 21.81 14.39 21.63
C MET A 370 23.33 14.33 21.46
N ARG A 371 23.85 13.21 20.93
CA ARG A 371 25.28 13.06 20.65
C ARG A 371 25.74 14.07 19.61
N GLY A 372 25.03 14.17 18.48
CA GLY A 372 25.34 15.14 17.43
C GLY A 372 25.28 16.59 17.92
N ALA A 373 24.26 16.96 18.70
CA ALA A 373 24.15 18.32 19.24
C ALA A 373 25.27 18.65 20.25
N ARG A 374 25.68 17.68 21.09
CA ARG A 374 26.81 17.83 22.01
C ARG A 374 28.13 17.99 21.27
N GLU A 375 28.36 17.19 20.24
CA GLU A 375 29.56 17.27 19.41
C GLU A 375 29.65 18.61 18.69
N ALA A 376 28.55 19.05 18.05
CA ALA A 376 28.47 20.35 17.39
C ALA A 376 28.73 21.51 18.35
N PHE A 377 28.19 21.46 19.57
CA PHE A 377 28.44 22.47 20.60
C PHE A 377 29.91 22.51 21.02
N LYS A 378 30.52 21.36 21.34
CA LYS A 378 31.94 21.27 21.70
C LYS A 378 32.84 21.78 20.58
N GLU A 379 32.52 21.45 19.33
CA GLU A 379 33.26 21.91 18.16
C GLU A 379 33.16 23.44 18.01
N ALA A 380 31.95 24.00 18.16
CA ALA A 380 31.72 25.44 18.10
C ALA A 380 32.44 26.19 19.23
N GLU A 381 32.41 25.64 20.45
CA GLU A 381 33.15 26.17 21.61
C GLU A 381 34.66 26.19 21.35
N ALA A 382 35.23 25.07 20.89
CA ALA A 382 36.66 24.99 20.58
C ALA A 382 37.08 25.99 19.49
N LYS A 383 36.24 26.15 18.44
CA LYS A 383 36.48 27.12 17.36
C LYS A 383 36.37 28.57 17.83
N MET A 384 35.44 28.87 18.75
CA MET A 384 35.30 30.19 19.37
C MET A 384 36.54 30.53 20.22
N ILE A 385 36.99 29.60 21.05
CA ILE A 385 38.21 29.77 21.86
C ILE A 385 39.44 29.95 20.95
N ALA A 386 39.56 29.20 19.85
CA ALA A 386 40.64 29.36 18.89
C ALA A 386 40.62 30.73 18.20
N ALA A 387 39.44 31.23 17.82
CA ALA A 387 39.29 32.57 17.26
C ALA A 387 39.65 33.66 18.29
N GLN A 388 39.25 33.49 19.55
CA GLN A 388 39.57 34.41 20.64
C GLN A 388 41.09 34.47 20.89
N LYS A 389 41.77 33.32 20.92
CA LYS A 389 43.24 33.25 21.02
C LYS A 389 43.92 33.95 19.84
N LYS A 390 43.42 33.77 18.62
CA LYS A 390 43.97 34.44 17.43
C LYS A 390 43.84 35.96 17.51
N VAL A 391 42.70 36.47 18.00
CA VAL A 391 42.54 37.91 18.27
C VAL A 391 43.55 38.38 19.29
N GLN A 392 43.71 37.66 20.41
CA GLN A 392 44.69 37.98 21.44
C GLN A 392 46.13 37.98 20.92
N GLU A 393 46.55 36.96 20.18
CA GLU A 393 47.89 36.88 19.56
C GLU A 393 48.15 38.04 18.59
N LEU A 394 47.13 38.47 17.84
CA LEU A 394 47.24 39.60 16.92
C LEU A 394 47.31 40.94 17.69
N GLN A 395 46.58 41.07 18.80
CA GLN A 395 46.68 42.24 19.68
C GLN A 395 48.07 42.33 20.35
N GLU A 396 48.60 41.21 20.84
CA GLU A 396 49.95 41.13 21.42
C GLU A 396 51.03 41.49 20.39
N LYS A 397 50.91 41.00 19.15
CA LYS A 397 51.82 41.35 18.03
C LYS A 397 51.71 42.80 17.59
N LEU A 398 50.53 43.40 17.72
CA LEU A 398 50.35 44.82 17.42
C LEU A 398 51.15 45.70 18.37
N GLY A 399 51.47 45.22 19.59
CA GLY A 399 52.39 45.85 20.56
C GLY A 399 51.91 47.20 21.12
N VAL A 400 50.83 47.75 20.57
CA VAL A 400 50.23 49.05 20.88
C VAL A 400 48.74 48.81 21.07
N PHE A 401 48.19 49.30 22.20
CA PHE A 401 46.76 49.14 22.52
C PHE A 401 45.85 49.70 21.40
N ASP A 402 46.30 50.74 20.68
CA ASP A 402 45.65 51.27 19.48
C ASP A 402 46.66 52.06 18.59
N PRO A 403 47.16 51.49 17.47
CA PRO A 403 48.04 52.18 16.54
C PRO A 403 47.44 53.44 15.93
N ALA A 404 46.10 53.52 15.85
CA ALA A 404 45.41 54.72 15.41
C ALA A 404 45.46 55.82 16.48
N ALA A 405 45.43 55.46 17.76
CA ALA A 405 45.63 56.41 18.86
C ALA A 405 47.06 56.96 18.90
N GLU A 406 48.08 56.11 18.67
CA GLU A 406 49.48 56.54 18.65
C GLU A 406 49.81 57.42 17.43
N SER A 407 49.36 57.00 16.24
CA SER A 407 49.47 57.81 15.01
C SER A 407 48.71 59.15 15.14
N GLY A 408 47.54 59.12 15.79
CA GLY A 408 46.75 60.30 16.12
C GLY A 408 47.46 61.24 17.10
N ALA A 409 48.15 60.70 18.11
CA ALA A 409 48.94 61.47 19.06
C ALA A 409 50.12 62.17 18.37
N LEU A 410 50.86 61.47 17.50
CA LEU A 410 51.94 62.08 16.72
C LEU A 410 51.43 63.17 15.77
N LEU A 411 50.32 62.93 15.08
CA LEU A 411 49.70 63.94 14.22
C LEU A 411 49.28 65.18 15.03
N SER A 412 48.71 64.98 16.23
CA SER A 412 48.35 66.08 17.12
C SER A 412 49.58 66.90 17.56
N GLN A 413 50.71 66.25 17.86
CA GLN A 413 51.96 66.95 18.19
C GLN A 413 52.52 67.72 17.00
N ILE A 414 52.52 67.13 15.79
CA ILE A 414 52.93 67.80 14.55
C ILE A 414 52.09 69.07 14.34
N THR A 415 50.76 68.98 14.43
CA THR A 415 49.88 70.15 14.26
C THR A 415 50.10 71.22 15.33
N ALA A 416 50.40 70.84 16.58
CA ALA A 416 50.71 71.77 17.66
C ALA A 416 52.03 72.53 17.39
N PHE A 417 53.09 71.83 16.98
CA PHE A 417 54.38 72.46 16.66
C PHE A 417 54.34 73.27 15.36
N GLU A 418 53.55 72.87 14.37
CA GLU A 418 53.30 73.68 13.17
C GLU A 418 52.61 75.00 13.50
N THR A 419 51.64 74.98 14.42
CA THR A 419 50.97 76.19 14.90
C THR A 419 51.97 77.13 15.59
N GLN A 420 52.85 76.59 16.44
CA GLN A 420 53.93 77.36 17.07
C GLN A 420 54.92 77.93 16.05
N LEU A 421 55.27 77.15 15.02
CA LEU A 421 56.14 77.57 13.94
C LEU A 421 55.53 78.73 13.14
N HIS A 422 54.24 78.67 12.82
CA HIS A 422 53.52 79.76 12.17
C HIS A 422 53.50 81.02 13.03
N GLN A 423 53.26 80.89 14.34
CA GLN A 423 53.30 82.02 15.26
C GLN A 423 54.69 82.67 15.31
N LYS A 424 55.76 81.87 15.33
CA LYS A 424 57.15 82.37 15.32
C LYS A 424 57.54 83.01 14.01
N ARG A 425 57.06 82.50 12.87
CA ARG A 425 57.25 83.15 11.56
C ARG A 425 56.56 84.51 11.48
N LEU A 426 55.35 84.62 12.03
CA LEU A 426 54.65 85.90 12.11
C LEU A 426 55.40 86.89 13.04
N GLU A 427 55.89 86.42 14.19
CA GLU A 427 56.74 87.23 15.09
C GLU A 427 57.99 87.73 14.37
N LEU A 428 58.64 86.89 13.55
CA LEU A 428 59.80 87.30 12.75
C LEU A 428 59.44 88.40 11.74
N GLN A 429 58.31 88.27 11.04
CA GLN A 429 57.85 89.29 10.08
C GLN A 429 57.60 90.63 10.80
N GLN A 430 56.90 90.62 11.93
CA GLN A 430 56.66 91.82 12.75
C GLN A 430 57.96 92.50 13.20
N LEU A 431 58.99 91.71 13.54
CA LEU A 431 60.30 92.26 13.90
C LEU A 431 61.02 92.89 12.71
N LEU A 432 60.85 92.34 11.50
CA LEU A 432 61.48 92.81 10.26
C LEU A 432 60.77 94.01 9.62
N ASP A 433 59.50 94.25 9.95
CA ASP A 433 58.74 95.44 9.51
C ASP A 433 59.31 96.75 10.08
N ASN A 434 60.15 96.67 11.13
CA ASN A 434 60.87 97.82 11.67
C ASN A 434 62.10 98.16 10.79
N PRO A 435 62.27 99.41 10.33
CA PRO A 435 63.43 99.84 9.52
C PRO A 435 64.81 99.62 10.15
N ARG A 436 64.90 99.50 11.49
CA ARG A 436 66.12 99.16 12.23
C ARG A 436 65.84 98.08 13.27
N PRO A 437 65.74 96.81 12.87
CA PRO A 437 65.34 95.74 13.76
C PRO A 437 66.46 95.37 14.74
N ASN A 438 66.09 94.98 15.97
CA ASN A 438 67.03 94.49 16.97
C ASN A 438 67.52 93.08 16.57
N GLN A 439 68.77 93.01 16.12
CA GLN A 439 69.36 91.78 15.59
C GLN A 439 69.35 90.61 16.60
N ALA A 440 69.57 90.88 17.89
CA ALA A 440 69.55 89.83 18.91
C ALA A 440 68.16 89.18 19.05
N ARG A 441 67.08 89.95 18.89
CA ARG A 441 65.71 89.43 18.90
C ARG A 441 65.38 88.67 17.62
N VAL A 442 65.80 89.19 16.47
CA VAL A 442 65.62 88.54 15.16
C VAL A 442 66.34 87.19 15.12
N ASP A 443 67.57 87.12 15.61
CA ASP A 443 68.36 85.89 15.63
C ASP A 443 67.79 84.86 16.61
N GLY A 444 67.24 85.30 17.74
CA GLY A 444 66.50 84.45 18.67
C GLY A 444 65.30 83.76 18.01
N VAL A 445 64.43 84.55 17.35
CA VAL A 445 63.23 84.02 16.67
C VAL A 445 63.59 83.15 15.47
N LYS A 446 64.63 83.50 14.69
CA LYS A 446 65.17 82.62 13.63
C LYS A 446 65.71 81.30 14.20
N GLY A 447 66.32 81.35 15.38
CA GLY A 447 66.75 80.16 16.12
C GLY A 447 65.57 79.26 16.52
N ASP A 448 64.50 79.84 17.04
CA ASP A 448 63.25 79.12 17.39
C ASP A 448 62.62 78.46 16.16
N ILE A 449 62.52 79.20 15.04
CA ILE A 449 61.98 78.68 13.78
C ILE A 449 62.79 77.46 13.30
N ARG A 450 64.13 77.55 13.27
CA ARG A 450 64.99 76.43 12.87
C ARG A 450 64.80 75.20 13.75
N ARG A 451 64.67 75.38 15.08
CA ARG A 451 64.42 74.28 16.01
C ARG A 451 63.06 73.63 15.79
N LEU A 452 62.01 74.43 15.60
CA LEU A 452 60.66 73.95 15.32
C LEU A 452 60.56 73.26 13.97
N GLU A 453 61.23 73.77 12.94
CA GLU A 453 61.31 73.13 11.62
C GLU A 453 62.02 71.77 11.70
N ALA A 454 63.14 71.70 12.43
CA ALA A 454 63.86 70.44 12.65
C ALA A 454 62.99 69.42 13.41
N LEU A 455 62.29 69.86 14.46
CA LEU A 455 61.40 69.00 15.26
C LEU A 455 60.20 68.48 14.45
N VAL A 456 59.56 69.34 13.65
CA VAL A 456 58.46 68.92 12.76
C VAL A 456 58.96 67.95 11.69
N ALA A 457 60.16 68.18 11.13
CA ALA A 457 60.77 67.27 10.16
C ALA A 457 61.11 65.91 10.81
N GLU A 458 61.61 65.90 12.04
CA GLU A 458 61.89 64.68 12.81
C GLU A 458 60.60 63.89 13.12
N LEU A 459 59.55 64.56 13.60
CA LEU A 459 58.27 63.90 13.89
C LEU A 459 57.59 63.35 12.62
N ARG A 460 57.67 64.07 11.50
CA ARG A 460 57.20 63.58 10.20
C ARG A 460 58.05 62.41 9.70
N ALA A 461 59.37 62.48 9.90
CA ALA A 461 60.28 61.39 9.57
C ALA A 461 59.96 60.14 10.39
N GLN A 462 59.71 60.24 11.70
CA GLN A 462 59.27 59.10 12.54
C GLN A 462 57.97 58.47 12.02
N MET A 463 57.02 59.27 11.53
CA MET A 463 55.78 58.78 10.91
C MET A 463 56.03 58.03 9.59
N THR A 464 57.10 58.35 8.84
CA THR A 464 57.41 57.76 7.53
C THR A 464 58.53 56.71 7.52
N ASP A 465 59.49 56.78 8.44
CA ASP A 465 60.65 55.89 8.59
C ASP A 465 60.28 54.55 9.24
N SER A 466 59.03 54.42 9.65
CA SER A 466 58.40 53.14 9.96
C SER A 466 58.27 52.23 8.72
N GLY A 467 58.96 52.45 7.60
CA GLY A 467 58.70 51.86 6.27
C GLY A 467 58.75 50.34 6.13
N ALA A 468 59.23 49.60 7.14
CA ALA A 468 59.15 48.13 7.21
C ALA A 468 58.15 47.65 8.28
N ASP A 469 58.12 48.29 9.45
CA ASP A 469 57.19 47.95 10.54
C ASP A 469 55.77 48.47 10.31
N SER A 470 55.56 49.59 9.61
CA SER A 470 54.24 50.14 9.27
C SER A 470 53.48 49.30 8.25
N ALA A 471 54.17 48.71 7.27
CA ALA A 471 53.58 47.73 6.35
C ALA A 471 53.18 46.46 7.10
N SER A 472 54.00 46.04 8.07
CA SER A 472 53.70 44.94 9.00
C SER A 472 52.48 45.28 9.87
N LEU A 473 52.42 46.47 10.47
CA LEU A 473 51.31 46.94 11.32
C LEU A 473 50.00 47.06 10.56
N ALA A 474 50.00 47.59 9.33
CA ALA A 474 48.82 47.64 8.48
C ALA A 474 48.31 46.22 8.13
N GLN A 475 49.23 45.29 7.88
CA GLN A 475 48.89 43.89 7.64
C GLN A 475 48.33 43.20 8.89
N VAL A 476 48.94 43.42 10.06
CA VAL A 476 48.44 42.87 11.35
C VAL A 476 47.09 43.48 11.70
N THR A 477 46.87 44.78 11.47
CA THR A 477 45.57 45.46 11.67
C THR A 477 44.48 44.87 10.77
N GLY A 478 44.79 44.60 9.50
CA GLY A 478 43.87 43.92 8.59
C GLY A 478 43.53 42.50 9.05
N GLN A 479 44.54 41.75 9.50
CA GLN A 479 44.34 40.41 10.08
C GLN A 479 43.54 40.44 11.38
N LEU A 480 43.74 41.45 12.22
CA LEU A 480 43.01 41.65 13.47
C LEU A 480 41.53 41.88 13.19
N ARG A 481 41.17 42.78 12.27
CA ARG A 481 39.77 43.00 11.87
C ARG A 481 39.12 41.72 11.35
N LEU A 482 39.83 40.94 10.53
CA LEU A 482 39.35 39.65 10.07
C LEU A 482 39.15 38.67 11.24
N ALA A 483 40.09 38.61 12.18
CA ALA A 483 40.00 37.76 13.36
C ALA A 483 38.85 38.17 14.31
N GLU A 484 38.57 39.47 14.44
CA GLU A 484 37.43 39.99 15.21
C GLU A 484 36.09 39.61 14.56
N THR A 485 35.97 39.76 13.23
CA THR A 485 34.77 39.32 12.50
C THR A 485 34.56 37.81 12.58
N GLU A 486 35.65 37.05 12.53
CA GLU A 486 35.64 35.59 12.72
C GLU A 486 35.19 35.25 14.14
N LEU A 487 35.71 35.91 15.18
CA LEU A 487 35.31 35.70 16.57
C LEU A 487 33.81 35.97 16.76
N GLN A 488 33.29 37.09 16.24
CA GLN A 488 31.86 37.39 16.28
C GLN A 488 31.03 36.30 15.59
N THR A 489 31.48 35.84 14.43
CA THR A 489 30.82 34.75 13.69
C THR A 489 30.83 33.44 14.51
N ARG A 490 31.97 33.09 15.14
CA ARG A 490 32.08 31.90 15.99
C ARG A 490 31.22 31.99 17.24
N GLN A 491 31.10 33.16 17.86
CA GLN A 491 30.18 33.39 18.99
C GLN A 491 28.72 33.17 18.58
N LEU A 492 28.32 33.68 17.41
CA LEU A 492 26.98 33.46 16.88
C LEU A 492 26.72 31.99 16.57
N MET A 493 27.68 31.28 15.99
CA MET A 493 27.57 29.82 15.77
C MET A 493 27.51 29.03 17.07
N MET A 494 28.27 29.41 18.10
CA MET A 494 28.24 28.77 19.41
C MET A 494 26.88 28.94 20.10
N THR A 495 26.30 30.15 20.05
CA THR A 495 24.95 30.38 20.60
C THR A 495 23.88 29.59 19.86
N GLN A 496 23.97 29.48 18.53
CA GLN A 496 23.10 28.59 17.74
C GLN A 496 23.26 27.11 18.13
N ALA A 497 24.50 26.63 18.30
CA ALA A 497 24.77 25.26 18.71
C ALA A 497 24.25 24.97 20.14
N LEU A 498 24.34 25.95 21.04
CA LEU A 498 23.75 25.86 22.39
C LEU A 498 22.23 25.74 22.32
N GLN A 499 21.56 26.55 21.50
CA GLN A 499 20.12 26.45 21.29
C GLN A 499 19.71 25.08 20.74
N GLN A 500 20.50 24.52 19.80
CA GLN A 500 20.26 23.17 19.29
C GLN A 500 20.47 22.10 20.36
N LEU A 501 21.49 22.24 21.21
CA LEU A 501 21.73 21.35 22.35
C LEU A 501 20.57 21.39 23.35
N GLU A 502 20.08 22.57 23.69
CA GLU A 502 18.92 22.73 24.57
C GLU A 502 17.66 22.15 23.95
N ALA A 503 17.42 22.37 22.65
CA ALA A 503 16.31 21.77 21.93
C ALA A 503 16.39 20.24 21.93
N ALA A 504 17.56 19.67 21.63
CA ALA A 504 17.77 18.23 21.68
C ALA A 504 17.58 17.68 23.10
N ARG A 505 18.03 18.42 24.13
CA ARG A 505 17.86 18.03 25.54
C ARG A 505 16.40 18.01 25.95
N MET A 506 15.63 19.02 25.55
CA MET A 506 14.19 19.06 25.78
C MET A 506 13.48 17.90 25.08
N GLU A 507 13.84 17.60 23.82
CA GLU A 507 13.24 16.50 23.07
C GLU A 507 13.63 15.12 23.63
N ALA A 508 14.87 14.95 24.12
CA ALA A 508 15.33 13.71 24.74
C ALA A 508 14.63 13.44 26.08
N ASN A 509 14.37 14.48 26.87
CA ASN A 509 13.64 14.38 28.14
C ASN A 509 12.12 14.23 27.95
N ARG A 510 11.61 14.43 26.73
CA ARG A 510 10.18 14.32 26.44
C ARG A 510 9.80 12.86 26.21
N GLN A 511 8.79 12.37 26.94
CA GLN A 511 8.11 11.12 26.60
C GLN A 511 7.24 11.35 25.36
N THR A 512 7.84 11.25 24.18
CA THR A 512 7.13 11.59 22.94
C THR A 512 6.23 10.49 22.45
N ARG A 513 6.41 9.23 22.85
CA ARG A 513 5.57 8.12 22.41
C ARG A 513 5.28 7.22 23.59
N PHE A 514 4.02 6.86 23.75
CA PHE A 514 3.60 5.87 24.74
C PHE A 514 2.45 5.06 24.16
N LEU A 515 2.34 3.82 24.62
CA LEU A 515 1.22 2.96 24.32
C LEU A 515 0.09 3.29 25.29
N SER A 516 -1.10 3.57 24.76
CA SER A 516 -2.32 3.71 25.54
C SER A 516 -3.24 2.56 25.20
N MET A 517 -3.61 1.77 26.19
CA MET A 517 -4.56 0.68 26.04
C MET A 517 -5.99 1.24 25.95
N GLY A 518 -6.69 0.95 24.86
CA GLY A 518 -8.12 1.20 24.71
C GLY A 518 -8.95 0.08 25.33
N VAL A 519 -8.51 -1.17 25.15
CA VAL A 519 -9.12 -2.36 25.75
C VAL A 519 -8.02 -3.19 26.41
N ARG A 520 -8.17 -3.43 27.72
CA ARG A 520 -7.24 -4.25 28.50
C ARG A 520 -7.51 -5.75 28.27
N PRO A 521 -6.48 -6.61 28.33
CA PRO A 521 -6.69 -8.05 28.28
C PRO A 521 -7.50 -8.50 29.49
N VAL A 522 -8.58 -9.23 29.23
CA VAL A 522 -9.45 -9.82 30.26
C VAL A 522 -9.68 -11.28 29.90
N ALA A 523 -9.64 -12.15 30.92
CA ALA A 523 -9.85 -13.58 30.77
C ALA A 523 -11.29 -13.84 30.29
N PRO A 524 -11.48 -14.55 29.16
CA PRO A 524 -12.82 -14.88 28.69
C PRO A 524 -13.48 -15.98 29.55
N ASP A 525 -14.79 -15.84 29.79
CA ASP A 525 -15.57 -16.78 30.59
C ASP A 525 -15.90 -18.08 29.85
N GLU A 526 -16.01 -18.03 28.52
CA GLU A 526 -16.34 -19.18 27.67
C GLU A 526 -15.23 -19.43 26.62
N ALA A 527 -15.07 -20.70 26.25
CA ALA A 527 -14.12 -21.10 25.21
C ALA A 527 -14.59 -20.60 23.84
N THR A 528 -13.76 -19.82 23.16
CA THR A 528 -14.06 -19.25 21.84
C THR A 528 -13.97 -20.31 20.73
N TYR A 529 -13.10 -21.29 20.91
CA TYR A 529 -12.92 -22.41 20.00
C TYR A 529 -12.87 -23.74 20.76
N PRO A 530 -13.27 -24.86 20.11
CA PRO A 530 -13.89 -24.94 18.79
C PRO A 530 -15.36 -24.54 18.83
N ARG A 531 -15.85 -23.91 17.76
CA ARG A 531 -17.30 -23.70 17.57
C ARG A 531 -17.96 -25.01 17.15
N ALA A 532 -18.19 -25.90 18.11
CA ALA A 532 -18.53 -27.30 17.86
C ALA A 532 -19.79 -27.46 16.97
N LEU A 533 -20.85 -26.68 17.22
CA LEU A 533 -22.06 -26.70 16.38
C LEU A 533 -21.79 -26.16 14.96
N GLU A 534 -21.14 -25.02 14.83
CA GLU A 534 -20.84 -24.42 13.52
C GLU A 534 -19.93 -25.34 12.69
N ASN A 535 -18.89 -25.90 13.30
CA ASN A 535 -17.93 -26.77 12.64
C ASN A 535 -18.53 -28.12 12.23
N THR A 536 -19.50 -28.66 13.00
CA THR A 536 -20.18 -29.91 12.66
C THR A 536 -21.19 -29.74 11.53
N VAL A 537 -21.96 -28.66 11.54
CA VAL A 537 -22.87 -28.32 10.43
C VAL A 537 -22.05 -28.03 9.17
N LEU A 538 -20.92 -27.33 9.29
CA LEU A 538 -20.00 -27.11 8.19
C LEU A 538 -19.46 -28.43 7.63
N ALA A 539 -19.02 -29.35 8.50
CA ALA A 539 -18.57 -30.68 8.08
C ALA A 539 -19.66 -31.44 7.32
N LEU A 540 -20.91 -31.41 7.80
CA LEU A 540 -22.06 -32.02 7.11
C LEU A 540 -22.23 -31.47 5.69
N VAL A 541 -22.20 -30.13 5.54
CA VAL A 541 -22.36 -29.46 4.24
C VAL A 541 -21.20 -29.80 3.30
N VAL A 542 -19.96 -29.81 3.81
CA VAL A 542 -18.77 -30.15 3.02
C VAL A 542 -18.83 -31.60 2.53
N PHE A 543 -19.12 -32.56 3.42
CA PHE A 543 -19.24 -33.97 3.02
C PHE A 543 -20.41 -34.20 2.07
N ALA A 544 -21.55 -33.53 2.28
CA ALA A 544 -22.68 -33.58 1.36
C ALA A 544 -22.31 -33.02 -0.04
N GLY A 545 -21.60 -31.89 -0.08
CA GLY A 545 -21.11 -31.29 -1.32
C GLY A 545 -20.14 -32.19 -2.09
N ILE A 546 -19.16 -32.78 -1.39
CA ILE A 546 -18.21 -33.75 -1.97
C ILE A 546 -18.96 -34.97 -2.51
N TYR A 547 -19.91 -35.51 -1.75
CA TYR A 547 -20.72 -36.65 -2.19
C TYR A 547 -21.54 -36.31 -3.44
N LEU A 548 -22.17 -35.14 -3.49
CA LEU A 548 -22.91 -34.69 -4.66
C LEU A 548 -22.02 -34.57 -5.89
N MET A 549 -20.84 -33.96 -5.75
CA MET A 549 -19.87 -33.80 -6.85
C MET A 549 -19.38 -35.16 -7.36
N LEU A 550 -19.04 -36.09 -6.48
CA LEU A 550 -18.64 -37.46 -6.85
C LEU A 550 -19.79 -38.25 -7.47
N SER A 551 -21.02 -38.06 -6.98
CA SER A 551 -22.19 -38.75 -7.53
C SER A 551 -22.55 -38.27 -8.94
N LEU A 552 -22.42 -36.95 -9.20
CA LEU A 552 -22.68 -36.36 -10.51
C LEU A 552 -21.62 -36.80 -11.52
N THR A 553 -20.35 -36.75 -11.14
CA THR A 553 -19.24 -37.20 -12.00
C THR A 553 -19.37 -38.69 -12.32
N ALA A 554 -19.70 -39.54 -11.34
CA ALA A 554 -19.97 -40.95 -11.58
C ALA A 554 -21.18 -41.19 -12.50
N SER A 555 -22.22 -40.35 -12.40
CA SER A 555 -23.38 -40.41 -13.29
C SER A 555 -23.00 -40.11 -14.74
N VAL A 556 -22.22 -39.05 -14.97
CA VAL A 556 -21.73 -38.68 -16.31
C VAL A 556 -20.82 -39.77 -16.88
N LEU A 557 -19.88 -40.29 -16.10
CA LEU A 557 -19.01 -41.41 -16.50
C LEU A 557 -19.83 -42.65 -16.90
N ARG A 558 -20.87 -42.98 -16.13
CA ARG A 558 -21.74 -44.13 -16.43
C ARG A 558 -22.52 -43.93 -17.73
N GLU A 559 -22.99 -42.72 -17.99
CA GLU A 559 -23.71 -42.37 -19.23
C GLU A 559 -22.80 -42.51 -20.47
N GLN A 560 -21.54 -42.06 -20.37
CA GLN A 560 -20.55 -42.18 -21.45
C GLN A 560 -20.07 -43.60 -21.72
N VAL A 561 -20.14 -44.50 -20.73
CA VAL A 561 -19.72 -45.92 -20.87
C VAL A 561 -20.89 -46.83 -21.26
N SER A 562 -22.14 -46.40 -21.03
CA SER A 562 -23.35 -47.20 -21.33
C SER A 562 -24.07 -46.77 -22.61
N GLY A 563 -23.68 -45.65 -23.22
CA GLY A 563 -24.12 -45.23 -24.56
C GLY A 563 -23.11 -45.66 -25.60
#